data_AF-A0A7W7WE77-F1
#
_entry.id   AF-A0A7W7WE77-F1
#
_cell.length_a   1.000
_cell.length_b   1.000
_cell.length_c   1.000
_cell.angle_alpha   90.00
_cell.angle_beta   90.00
_cell.angle_gamma   90.00
#
_symmetry.space_group_name_H-M   'P 1'
#
loop_
_entity.id
_entity.type
_entity.pdbx_description
1 polymer ?
#
loop_
_entity_poly.entity_id
_entity_poly.type
_entity_poly.pdbx_seq_one_letter_code
_entity_poly.pdbx_strand_id
1 'polypeptide(L)'
;MLTEEVRADLERMLVVDAGLGMTRLEWLVAPAWDASVTWVKNAIDKLAWLRAIDAHQMDVSVLPNERRRFLAQVARRSTNQGLERRRERKFPILPAFVAQAAVDQLDEVVALFDQAVSAREPRAKSETDEALIERAKRGEARQLLMGVALSQGLG
;
A
#
# COMPACT_ATOMS: atom_id res chain seq x y z
N MET A 1 -2.96 -30.47 -6.27
CA MET A 1 -4.13 -30.09 -7.10
C MET A 1 -4.91 -29.04 -6.34
N LEU A 2 -5.43 -28.00 -6.99
CA LEU A 2 -6.26 -26.98 -6.33
C LEU A 2 -7.52 -27.65 -5.79
N THR A 3 -7.91 -27.34 -4.56
CA THR A 3 -9.21 -27.80 -4.02
C THR A 3 -10.36 -27.10 -4.75
N GLU A 4 -11.54 -27.71 -4.75
CA GLU A 4 -12.73 -27.11 -5.38
C GLU A 4 -13.13 -25.78 -4.73
N GLU A 5 -12.86 -25.65 -3.43
CA GLU A 5 -13.06 -24.42 -2.67
C GLU A 5 -12.16 -23.29 -3.17
N VAL A 6 -10.85 -23.55 -3.31
CA VAL A 6 -9.89 -22.58 -3.86
C VAL A 6 -10.23 -22.22 -5.31
N ARG A 7 -10.71 -23.20 -6.09
CA ARG A 7 -11.19 -22.95 -7.45
C ARG A 7 -12.35 -21.96 -7.45
N ALA A 8 -13.34 -22.18 -6.58
CA ALA A 8 -14.50 -21.31 -6.45
C ALA A 8 -14.12 -19.90 -5.98
N ASP A 9 -13.18 -19.76 -5.03
CA ASP A 9 -12.66 -18.45 -4.59
C ASP A 9 -11.98 -17.68 -5.73
N LEU A 10 -11.16 -18.37 -6.51
CA LEU A 10 -10.49 -17.77 -7.67
C LEU A 10 -11.47 -17.38 -8.77
N GLU A 11 -12.56 -18.13 -8.95
CA GLU A 11 -13.63 -17.73 -9.89
C GLU A 11 -14.46 -16.56 -9.38
N ARG A 12 -14.78 -16.51 -8.09
CA ARG A 12 -15.46 -15.37 -7.46
C ARG A 12 -14.69 -14.07 -7.68
N MET A 13 -13.36 -14.14 -7.82
CA MET A 13 -12.53 -12.97 -8.11
C MET A 13 -12.88 -12.27 -9.44
N LEU A 14 -13.52 -13.00 -10.36
CA LEU A 14 -13.96 -12.52 -11.67
C LEU A 14 -15.39 -11.97 -11.67
N VAL A 15 -16.13 -12.14 -10.57
CA VAL A 15 -17.46 -11.56 -10.41
C VAL A 15 -17.35 -10.15 -9.83
N VAL A 16 -18.28 -9.26 -10.20
CA VAL A 16 -18.38 -7.92 -9.59
C VAL A 16 -18.70 -8.09 -8.11
N ASP A 17 -17.83 -7.54 -7.26
CA ASP A 17 -18.03 -7.50 -5.82
C ASP A 17 -18.89 -6.28 -5.49
N ALA A 18 -20.05 -6.51 -4.86
CA ALA A 18 -21.01 -5.45 -4.54
C ALA A 18 -20.44 -4.39 -3.56
N GLY A 19 -19.48 -4.77 -2.72
CA GLY A 19 -18.80 -3.86 -1.79
C GLY A 19 -17.72 -3.02 -2.47
N LEU A 20 -17.14 -3.50 -3.58
CA LEU A 20 -16.10 -2.78 -4.33
C LEU A 20 -16.64 -2.02 -5.55
N GLY A 21 -17.79 -2.42 -6.09
CA GLY A 21 -18.35 -1.89 -7.34
C GLY A 21 -17.60 -2.31 -8.61
N MET A 22 -16.57 -3.15 -8.46
CA MET A 22 -15.71 -3.69 -9.51
C MET A 22 -15.36 -5.14 -9.16
N THR A 23 -14.62 -5.83 -10.02
CA THR A 23 -14.20 -7.20 -9.71
C THR A 23 -12.94 -7.19 -8.86
N ARG A 24 -12.74 -8.25 -8.07
CA ARG A 24 -11.53 -8.37 -7.24
C ARG A 24 -10.26 -8.40 -8.08
N LEU A 25 -10.30 -8.98 -9.28
CA LEU A 25 -9.16 -8.94 -10.23
C LEU A 25 -8.78 -7.50 -10.56
N GLU A 26 -9.76 -6.66 -10.93
CA GLU A 26 -9.53 -5.26 -11.27
C GLU A 26 -8.98 -4.48 -10.07
N TRP A 27 -9.58 -4.67 -8.91
CA TRP A 27 -9.14 -4.07 -7.66
C TRP A 27 -7.70 -4.45 -7.28
N LEU A 28 -7.32 -5.72 -7.41
CA LEU A 28 -5.96 -6.20 -7.11
C LEU A 28 -4.92 -5.67 -8.10
N VAL A 29 -5.31 -5.42 -9.36
CA VAL A 29 -4.40 -4.89 -10.38
C VAL A 29 -4.17 -3.39 -10.22
N ALA A 30 -5.17 -2.64 -9.74
CA ALA A 30 -5.08 -1.19 -9.58
C ALA A 30 -4.00 -0.80 -8.56
N PRO A 31 -2.93 -0.07 -8.93
CA PRO A 31 -1.88 0.31 -7.98
C PRO A 31 -2.37 1.37 -6.99
N ALA A 32 -1.67 1.51 -5.87
CA ALA A 32 -1.81 2.70 -5.03
C ALA A 32 -1.25 3.96 -5.73
N TRP A 33 -1.90 5.12 -5.54
CA TRP A 33 -1.45 6.36 -6.18
C TRP A 33 -0.51 7.18 -5.29
N ASP A 34 -0.74 7.16 -3.97
CA ASP A 34 0.07 7.88 -3.00
C ASP A 34 0.05 7.17 -1.63
N ALA A 35 0.84 7.69 -0.69
CA ALA A 35 0.93 7.20 0.69
C ALA A 35 -0.14 7.80 1.63
N SER A 36 -1.28 8.26 1.11
CA SER A 36 -2.39 8.71 1.96
C SER A 36 -3.05 7.54 2.71
N VAL A 37 -3.72 7.86 3.81
CA VAL A 37 -4.39 6.87 4.67
C VAL A 37 -5.38 6.01 3.88
N THR A 38 -6.08 6.59 2.91
CA THR A 38 -7.05 5.87 2.06
C THR A 38 -6.37 4.79 1.22
N TRP A 39 -5.26 5.13 0.55
CA TRP A 39 -4.52 4.19 -0.29
C TRP A 39 -3.74 3.15 0.53
N VAL A 40 -3.18 3.54 1.67
CA VAL A 40 -2.58 2.59 2.63
C VAL A 40 -3.60 1.58 3.13
N LYS A 41 -4.79 2.05 3.53
CA LYS A 41 -5.87 1.15 3.97
C LYS A 41 -6.29 0.20 2.85
N ASN A 42 -6.48 0.72 1.64
CA ASN A 42 -6.84 -0.10 0.47
C ASN A 42 -5.78 -1.18 0.19
N ALA A 43 -4.49 -0.86 0.27
CA ALA A 43 -3.39 -1.81 0.11
C ALA A 43 -3.40 -2.91 1.20
N ILE A 44 -3.70 -2.53 2.46
CA ILE A 44 -3.86 -3.48 3.57
C ILE A 44 -5.09 -4.38 3.34
N ASP A 45 -6.22 -3.83 2.89
CA ASP A 45 -7.44 -4.59 2.61
C ASP A 45 -7.19 -5.64 1.51
N LYS A 46 -6.40 -5.31 0.48
CA LYS A 46 -5.95 -6.28 -0.54
C LYS A 46 -5.11 -7.40 0.05
N LEU A 47 -4.14 -7.05 0.88
CA LEU A 47 -3.28 -8.04 1.54
C LEU A 47 -4.09 -8.96 2.46
N ALA A 48 -5.05 -8.41 3.20
CA ALA A 48 -5.95 -9.18 4.06
C ALA A 48 -6.79 -10.17 3.25
N TRP A 49 -7.35 -9.73 2.12
CA TRP A 49 -8.09 -10.61 1.23
C TRP A 49 -7.22 -11.73 0.64
N LEU A 50 -6.01 -11.41 0.16
CA LEU A 50 -5.06 -12.40 -0.37
C LEU A 50 -4.67 -13.45 0.68
N ARG A 51 -4.55 -13.04 1.95
CA ARG A 51 -4.33 -13.97 3.06
C ARG A 51 -5.55 -14.84 3.34
N ALA A 52 -6.76 -14.28 3.28
CA ALA A 52 -7.99 -15.00 3.56
C ALA A 52 -8.27 -16.15 2.56
N ILE A 53 -7.80 -16.03 1.31
CA ILE A 53 -7.87 -17.10 0.30
C ILE A 53 -6.62 -17.98 0.26
N ASP A 54 -5.74 -17.88 1.26
CA ASP A 54 -4.47 -18.60 1.36
C ASP A 54 -3.57 -18.45 0.12
N ALA A 55 -3.61 -17.28 -0.55
CA ALA A 55 -2.82 -17.03 -1.76
C ALA A 55 -1.31 -17.26 -1.56
N HIS A 56 -0.82 -16.96 -0.34
CA HIS A 56 0.57 -17.17 0.08
C HIS A 56 0.95 -18.65 0.28
N GLN A 57 -0.03 -19.54 0.47
CA GLN A 57 0.16 -20.98 0.60
C GLN A 57 -0.15 -21.74 -0.69
N MET A 58 -0.59 -21.06 -1.74
CA MET A 58 -0.92 -21.72 -3.01
C MET A 58 0.31 -22.41 -3.58
N ASP A 59 0.22 -23.74 -3.69
CA ASP A 59 1.28 -24.53 -4.29
C ASP A 59 1.33 -24.31 -5.81
N VAL A 60 2.14 -23.33 -6.20
CA VAL A 60 2.52 -23.05 -7.59
C VAL A 60 3.96 -23.51 -7.87
N SER A 61 4.58 -24.27 -6.95
CA SER A 61 5.98 -24.68 -7.03
C SER A 61 6.27 -25.61 -8.21
N VAL A 62 5.25 -26.34 -8.67
CA VAL A 62 5.28 -27.18 -9.88
C VAL A 62 5.55 -26.37 -11.16
N LEU A 63 5.40 -25.05 -11.13
CA LEU A 63 5.71 -24.15 -12.23
C LEU A 63 7.07 -23.45 -12.01
N PRO A 64 7.95 -23.39 -13.03
CA PRO A 64 9.15 -22.56 -12.97
C PRO A 64 8.82 -21.09 -12.66
N ASN A 65 9.72 -20.38 -11.97
CA ASN A 65 9.53 -18.97 -11.57
C ASN A 65 9.14 -18.07 -12.77
N GLU A 66 9.82 -18.23 -13.91
CA GLU A 66 9.52 -17.45 -15.12
C GLU A 66 8.11 -17.71 -15.63
N ARG A 67 7.65 -18.97 -15.59
CA ARG A 67 6.30 -19.35 -16.00
C ARG A 67 5.25 -18.77 -15.05
N ARG A 68 5.52 -18.75 -13.75
CA ARG A 68 4.64 -18.10 -12.75
C ARG A 68 4.50 -16.61 -13.03
N ARG A 69 5.62 -15.90 -13.20
CA ARG A 69 5.63 -14.46 -13.54
C ARG A 69 4.90 -14.18 -14.85
N PHE A 70 5.14 -14.99 -15.88
CA PHE A 70 4.44 -14.87 -17.16
C PHE A 70 2.92 -15.02 -16.99
N LEU A 71 2.46 -16.04 -16.27
CA LEU A 71 1.03 -16.28 -16.04
C LEU A 71 0.39 -15.16 -15.19
N ALA A 72 1.07 -14.69 -14.15
CA ALA A 72 0.63 -13.54 -13.38
C ALA A 72 0.48 -12.29 -14.28
N GLN A 73 1.45 -12.07 -15.18
CA GLN A 73 1.41 -10.96 -16.14
C GLN A 73 0.32 -11.12 -17.21
N VAL A 74 -0.07 -12.35 -17.53
CA VAL A 74 -1.24 -12.62 -18.39
C VAL A 74 -2.51 -12.19 -17.67
N ALA A 75 -2.69 -12.50 -16.38
CA ALA A 75 -3.84 -12.03 -15.61
C ALA A 75 -3.91 -10.50 -15.56
N ARG A 76 -2.81 -9.83 -15.16
CA ARG A 76 -2.74 -8.37 -15.01
C ARG A 76 -3.14 -7.60 -16.27
N ARG A 77 -2.83 -8.14 -17.46
CA ARG A 77 -3.14 -7.51 -18.75
C ARG A 77 -4.44 -8.00 -19.38
N SER A 78 -5.10 -8.99 -18.79
CA SER A 78 -6.36 -9.50 -19.29
C SER A 78 -7.50 -8.62 -18.80
N THR A 79 -8.48 -8.37 -19.67
CA THR A 79 -9.79 -7.93 -19.18
C THR A 79 -10.47 -9.09 -18.47
N ASN A 80 -11.38 -8.79 -17.55
CA ASN A 80 -12.13 -9.82 -16.84
C ASN A 80 -12.84 -10.78 -17.81
N GLN A 81 -13.61 -10.23 -18.75
CA GLN A 81 -14.26 -11.01 -19.81
C GLN A 81 -13.27 -11.83 -20.65
N GLY A 82 -12.07 -11.31 -20.89
CA GLY A 82 -11.01 -12.01 -21.60
C GLY A 82 -10.48 -13.23 -20.84
N LEU A 83 -10.52 -13.20 -19.51
CA LEU A 83 -10.12 -14.32 -18.66
C LEU A 83 -11.26 -15.33 -18.47
N GLU A 84 -12.51 -14.88 -18.34
CA GLU A 84 -13.67 -15.78 -18.27
C GLU A 84 -13.81 -16.64 -19.53
N ARG A 85 -13.60 -16.06 -20.71
CA ARG A 85 -13.65 -16.78 -22.00
C ARG A 85 -12.64 -17.92 -22.11
N ARG A 86 -11.62 -17.97 -21.25
CA ARG A 86 -10.58 -19.02 -21.23
C ARG A 86 -11.04 -20.32 -20.57
N ARG A 87 -12.20 -20.34 -19.89
CA ARG A 87 -12.75 -21.53 -19.20
C ARG A 87 -11.65 -22.21 -18.36
N GLU A 88 -11.38 -23.49 -18.55
CA GLU A 88 -10.34 -24.24 -17.81
C GLU A 88 -8.93 -23.64 -17.90
N ARG A 89 -8.60 -22.94 -19.00
CA ARG A 89 -7.27 -22.36 -19.20
C ARG A 89 -6.99 -21.19 -18.25
N LYS A 90 -7.97 -20.70 -17.48
CA LYS A 90 -7.76 -19.67 -16.44
C LYS A 90 -7.18 -20.25 -15.14
N PHE A 91 -7.34 -21.54 -14.86
CA PHE A 91 -6.88 -22.15 -13.60
C PHE A 91 -5.37 -22.32 -13.42
N PRO A 92 -4.52 -22.32 -14.45
CA PRO A 92 -3.09 -22.10 -14.23
C PRO A 92 -2.75 -20.61 -14.05
N ILE A 93 -3.60 -19.70 -14.54
CA ILE A 93 -3.35 -18.25 -14.56
C ILE A 93 -3.70 -17.63 -13.20
N LEU A 94 -4.90 -17.92 -12.68
CA LEU A 94 -5.44 -17.31 -11.46
C LEU A 94 -4.60 -17.60 -10.21
N PRO A 95 -4.18 -18.85 -9.91
CA PRO A 95 -3.33 -19.13 -8.75
C PRO A 95 -1.96 -18.48 -8.88
N ALA A 96 -1.35 -18.52 -10.07
CA ALA A 96 -0.06 -17.87 -10.31
C ALA A 96 -0.16 -16.35 -10.11
N PHE A 97 -1.28 -15.75 -10.52
CA PHE A 97 -1.57 -14.35 -10.27
C PHE A 97 -1.72 -14.04 -8.78
N VAL A 98 -2.59 -14.73 -8.04
CA VAL A 98 -2.80 -14.37 -6.62
C VAL A 98 -1.58 -14.65 -5.76
N ALA A 99 -0.81 -15.70 -6.06
CA ALA A 99 0.46 -15.98 -5.37
C ALA A 99 1.48 -14.86 -5.61
N GLN A 100 1.60 -14.37 -6.85
CA GLN A 100 2.47 -13.24 -7.15
C GLN A 100 1.93 -11.93 -6.56
N ALA A 101 0.61 -11.71 -6.63
CA ALA A 101 -0.04 -10.53 -6.07
C ALA A 101 0.14 -10.45 -4.55
N ALA A 102 0.17 -11.57 -3.82
CA ALA A 102 0.43 -11.59 -2.38
C ALA A 102 1.82 -11.05 -2.03
N VAL A 103 2.83 -11.37 -2.85
CA VAL A 103 4.19 -10.84 -2.69
C VAL A 103 4.23 -9.36 -3.06
N ASP A 104 3.73 -9.02 -4.25
CA ASP A 104 3.77 -7.64 -4.75
C ASP A 104 2.99 -6.68 -3.82
N GLN A 105 1.86 -7.14 -3.26
CA GLN A 105 1.04 -6.36 -2.35
C GLN A 105 1.71 -6.16 -0.99
N LEU A 106 2.46 -7.15 -0.51
CA LEU A 106 3.26 -7.01 0.71
C LEU A 106 4.34 -5.93 0.51
N ASP A 107 5.05 -5.99 -0.60
CA ASP A 107 6.08 -4.99 -0.95
C ASP A 107 5.48 -3.58 -1.10
N GLU A 108 4.32 -3.45 -1.74
CA GLU A 108 3.60 -2.17 -1.86
C GLU A 108 3.19 -1.61 -0.49
N VAL A 109 2.63 -2.45 0.40
CA VAL A 109 2.26 -2.02 1.76
C VAL A 109 3.47 -1.53 2.54
N VAL A 110 4.60 -2.25 2.46
CA VAL A 110 5.85 -1.84 3.12
C VAL A 110 6.33 -0.50 2.58
N ALA A 111 6.36 -0.32 1.26
CA ALA A 111 6.79 0.92 0.63
C ALA A 111 5.87 2.12 0.97
N LEU A 112 4.55 1.92 0.95
CA LEU A 112 3.59 2.99 1.31
C LEU A 112 3.72 3.38 2.78
N PHE A 113 3.97 2.41 3.67
CA PHE A 113 4.17 2.69 5.09
C PHE A 113 5.45 3.50 5.32
N ASP A 114 6.56 3.12 4.68
CA ASP A 114 7.82 3.85 4.72
C ASP A 114 7.66 5.30 4.24
N GLN A 115 6.95 5.50 3.12
CA GLN A 115 6.64 6.83 2.60
C GLN A 115 5.73 7.63 3.55
N ALA A 116 4.70 7.02 4.12
CA ALA A 116 3.77 7.68 5.02
C ALA A 116 4.45 8.11 6.34
N VAL A 117 5.38 7.31 6.85
CA VAL A 117 6.21 7.63 8.02
C VAL A 117 7.19 8.74 7.68
N SER A 118 7.94 8.58 6.59
CA SER A 118 8.93 9.55 6.12
C SER A 118 8.32 10.91 5.81
N ALA A 119 7.07 10.98 5.33
CA ALA A 119 6.37 12.26 5.10
C ALA A 119 5.97 12.98 6.40
N ARG A 120 5.91 12.27 7.53
CA ARG A 120 5.57 12.83 8.85
C ARG A 120 6.82 13.29 9.62
N GLU A 121 7.99 12.70 9.36
CA GLU A 121 9.23 13.08 10.04
C GLU A 121 9.66 14.55 9.83
N PRO A 122 9.58 15.14 8.62
CA PRO A 122 9.94 16.55 8.39
C PRO A 122 8.99 17.51 9.09
N ARG A 123 7.70 17.18 9.20
CA ARG A 123 6.70 18.03 9.87
C ARG A 123 6.98 18.14 11.36
N ALA A 124 7.34 17.02 11.99
CA ALA A 124 7.74 17.02 13.39
C ALA A 124 9.04 17.83 13.60
N LYS A 125 10.02 17.70 12.69
CA LYS A 125 11.27 18.50 12.75
C LYS A 125 11.03 19.99 12.50
N SER A 126 10.18 20.35 11.53
CA SER A 126 9.87 21.75 11.24
C SER A 126 9.11 22.42 12.39
N GLU A 127 8.16 21.71 13.02
CA GLU A 127 7.47 22.22 14.21
C GLU A 127 8.45 22.42 15.38
N THR A 128 9.40 21.51 15.58
CA THR A 128 10.42 21.68 16.62
C THR A 128 11.39 22.81 16.30
N ASP A 129 11.81 22.98 15.04
CA ASP A 129 12.72 24.05 14.63
C ASP A 129 12.04 25.42 14.73
N GLU A 130 10.77 25.52 14.31
CA GLU A 130 9.97 26.74 14.43
C GLU A 130 9.72 27.11 15.89
N ALA A 131 9.44 26.12 16.75
CA ALA A 131 9.33 26.33 18.19
C ALA A 131 10.65 26.77 18.84
N LEU A 132 11.79 26.26 18.38
CA LEU A 132 13.12 26.68 18.85
C LEU A 132 13.45 28.11 18.39
N ILE A 133 13.14 28.46 17.14
CA ILE A 133 13.31 29.81 16.59
C ILE A 133 12.45 30.82 17.37
N GLU A 134 11.18 30.51 17.63
CA GLU A 134 10.30 31.38 18.41
C GLU A 134 10.69 31.49 19.89
N ARG A 135 11.38 30.49 20.44
CA ARG A 135 11.97 30.57 21.78
C ARG A 135 13.23 31.45 21.80
N ALA A 136 14.05 31.38 20.76
CA ALA A 136 15.25 32.22 20.60
C ALA A 136 14.87 33.71 20.47
N LYS A 137 13.93 34.06 19.59
CA LYS A 137 13.44 35.44 19.42
C LYS A 137 12.89 36.04 20.72
N ARG A 138 12.13 35.26 21.50
CA ARG A 138 11.61 35.68 22.82
C ARG A 138 12.73 35.89 23.85
N GLY A 139 13.79 35.08 23.79
CA GLY A 139 14.99 35.24 24.61
C GLY A 139 15.73 36.54 24.31
N GLU A 140 15.98 36.84 23.03
CA GLU A 140 16.64 38.06 22.56
C GLU A 140 15.85 39.32 22.92
N ALA A 141 14.52 39.31 22.71
CA ALA A 141 13.66 40.43 23.09
C ALA A 141 13.71 40.72 24.61
N ARG A 142 13.79 39.68 25.44
CA ARG A 142 13.92 39.82 26.89
C ARG A 142 15.27 40.40 27.31
N GLN A 143 16.36 40.01 26.65
CA GLN A 143 17.70 40.58 26.89
C GLN A 143 17.76 42.05 26.48
N LEU A 144 17.14 42.43 25.36
CA LEU A 144 17.08 43.82 24.92
C LEU A 144 16.34 44.71 25.93
N LEU A 145 15.20 44.24 26.43
CA LEU A 145 14.42 44.95 27.46
C LEU A 145 15.18 45.10 28.79
N MET A 146 15.95 44.08 29.20
CA MET A 146 16.83 44.18 30.37
C MET A 146 17.96 45.19 30.17
N GLY A 147 18.57 45.23 28.97
CA GLY A 147 19.61 46.21 28.65
C GLY A 147 19.11 47.66 28.72
N VAL A 148 17.88 47.92 28.23
CA VAL A 148 17.24 49.23 28.31
C VAL A 148 16.87 49.62 29.75
N ALA A 149 16.38 48.66 30.55
CA ALA A 149 16.05 48.92 31.96
C ALA A 149 17.30 49.23 32.80
N LEU A 150 18.43 48.56 32.50
CA LEU A 150 19.70 48.80 33.18
C LEU A 150 20.38 50.12 32.76
N SER A 151 20.17 50.58 31.53
CA SER A 151 20.73 51.86 31.05
C SER A 151 19.94 53.08 31.53
N GLN A 152 18.65 52.94 31.83
CA GLN A 152 17.82 54.03 32.38
C GLN A 152 17.86 54.14 33.92
N GLY A 153 18.43 53.15 34.63
CA GLY A 153 18.60 53.17 36.08
C GLY A 153 19.95 53.73 36.59
N LEU A 154 20.81 54.19 35.68
CA LEU A 154 22.16 54.72 35.98
C LEU A 154 22.28 56.24 35.72
N GLY A 155 21.16 56.96 35.59
CA GLY A 155 21.10 58.41 35.43
C GLY A 155 20.92 59.15 36.75
#